data_AF-A0A2T6B4B9-F1
#
_entry.id   AF-A0A2T6B4B9-F1
#
_cell.length_a   1.000
_cell.length_b   1.000
_cell.length_c   1.000
_cell.angle_alpha   90.00
_cell.angle_beta   90.00
_cell.angle_gamma   90.00
#
_symmetry.space_group_name_H-M   'P 1'
#
loop_
_entity.id
_entity.type
_entity.pdbx_description
1 polymer ?
#
loop_
_entity_poly.entity_id
_entity_poly.type
_entity_poly.pdbx_seq_one_letter_code
_entity_poly.pdbx_strand_id
1 'polypeptide(L)'
;MAIDRAALFRLAWTWAKQDLWSVRAPASRLRAFFKVSLAQAWREMKRRAAARAAAIAPAANARPVEVVRAEIWAFECKDSIRGADWLCCTNRVMAEVPLSPDGLIPQLP
;
A
#
# COMPACT_ATOMS: atom_id res chain seq x y z
N MET A 1 -9.58 -14.36 -2.74
CA MET A 1 -8.14 -14.19 -2.46
C MET A 1 -7.55 -15.54 -2.05
N ALA A 2 -6.83 -16.20 -2.95
CA ALA A 2 -6.26 -17.51 -2.67
C ALA A 2 -4.93 -17.34 -1.92
N ILE A 3 -4.89 -17.77 -0.66
CA ILE A 3 -3.65 -17.78 0.12
C ILE A 3 -2.89 -19.05 -0.27
N ASP A 4 -1.66 -18.91 -0.80
CA ASP A 4 -0.81 -20.07 -1.11
C ASP A 4 -0.49 -20.85 0.16
N ARG A 5 -1.01 -22.08 0.21
CA ARG A 5 -0.81 -23.01 1.30
C ARG A 5 0.68 -23.33 1.47
N ALA A 6 1.43 -23.54 0.38
CA ALA A 6 2.85 -23.87 0.46
C ALA A 6 3.67 -22.71 1.05
N ALA A 7 3.36 -21.46 0.68
CA ALA A 7 3.98 -20.28 1.29
C ALA A 7 3.66 -20.17 2.79
N LEU A 8 2.42 -20.47 3.21
CA LEU A 8 2.03 -20.47 4.62
C LEU A 8 2.86 -21.46 5.44
N PHE A 9 2.97 -22.71 4.96
CA PHE A 9 3.74 -23.76 5.65
C PHE A 9 5.24 -23.43 5.72
N ARG A 10 5.82 -22.87 4.64
CA ARG A 10 7.24 -22.46 4.62
C ARG A 10 7.52 -21.32 5.61
N LEU A 11 6.65 -20.31 5.68
CA LEU A 11 6.79 -19.20 6.62
C LEU A 11 6.70 -19.69 8.07
N ALA A 12 5.66 -20.48 8.37
CA ALA A 12 5.46 -21.08 9.69
C ALA A 12 6.65 -21.94 10.13
N TRP A 13 7.20 -22.74 9.21
CA TRP A 13 8.35 -23.59 9.49
C TRP A 13 9.63 -22.79 9.78
N THR A 14 9.84 -21.70 9.06
CA THR A 14 11.01 -20.84 9.24
C THR A 14 10.98 -20.18 10.62
N TRP A 15 9.83 -19.63 11.01
CA TRP A 15 9.64 -19.03 12.34
C TRP A 15 9.75 -20.07 13.46
N ALA A 16 9.14 -21.25 13.29
CA ALA A 16 9.22 -22.30 14.31
C ALA A 16 10.67 -22.76 14.58
N LYS A 17 11.50 -22.85 13.53
CA LYS A 17 12.93 -23.14 13.68
C LYS A 17 13.66 -21.99 14.37
N GLN A 18 13.38 -20.75 13.98
CA GLN A 18 14.00 -19.58 14.58
C GLN A 18 13.68 -19.48 16.08
N ASP A 19 12.43 -19.70 16.47
CA ASP A 19 11.99 -19.70 17.87
C ASP A 19 12.61 -20.85 18.68
N LEU A 20 12.73 -22.03 18.06
CA LEU A 20 13.41 -23.17 18.68
C LEU A 20 14.89 -22.86 18.95
N TRP A 21 15.57 -22.25 17.97
CA TRP A 21 16.98 -21.86 18.07
C TRP A 21 17.20 -20.72 19.06
N SER A 22 16.34 -19.71 19.06
CA SER A 22 16.47 -18.55 19.95
C SER A 22 16.35 -18.92 21.42
N VAL A 23 15.44 -19.84 21.75
CA VAL A 23 15.23 -20.33 23.12
C VAL A 23 16.14 -21.53 23.45
N ARG A 24 16.98 -21.99 22.50
CA ARG A 24 17.82 -23.19 22.62
C ARG A 24 17.04 -24.41 23.12
N ALA A 25 15.82 -24.56 22.64
CA ALA A 25 14.90 -25.60 23.10
C ALA A 25 15.20 -26.96 22.41
N PRO A 26 14.89 -28.09 23.08
CA PRO A 26 15.06 -29.41 22.48
C PRO A 26 14.12 -29.62 21.29
N ALA A 27 14.56 -30.41 20.30
CA ALA A 27 13.81 -30.67 19.06
C ALA A 27 12.40 -31.24 19.28
N SER A 28 12.14 -31.89 20.41
CA SER A 28 10.80 -32.37 20.80
C SER A 28 9.75 -31.25 20.90
N ARG A 29 10.18 -30.02 21.20
CA ARG A 29 9.28 -28.84 21.29
C ARG A 29 8.93 -28.24 19.93
N LEU A 30 9.59 -28.67 18.84
CA LEU A 30 9.37 -28.10 17.51
C LEU A 30 7.91 -28.16 17.06
N ARG A 31 7.20 -29.24 17.39
CA ARG A 31 5.77 -29.38 17.06
C ARG A 31 4.90 -28.34 17.77
N ALA A 32 5.25 -27.97 19.01
CA ALA A 32 4.54 -26.94 19.76
C ALA A 32 4.79 -25.55 19.15
N PHE A 33 6.07 -25.21 18.89
CA PHE A 33 6.44 -23.96 18.21
C PHE A 33 5.78 -23.87 16.83
N PHE A 34 5.80 -24.94 16.05
CA PHE A 34 5.18 -24.95 14.72
C PHE A 34 3.68 -24.62 14.73
N LYS A 35 2.92 -25.12 15.71
CA LYS A 35 1.49 -24.76 15.84
C LYS A 35 1.30 -23.26 16.09
N VAL A 36 2.13 -22.68 16.96
CA VAL A 36 2.09 -21.24 17.27
C VAL A 36 2.50 -20.41 16.06
N SER A 37 3.61 -20.76 15.42
CA SER A 37 4.12 -20.08 14.23
C SER A 37 3.15 -20.20 13.04
N LEU A 38 2.41 -21.30 12.90
CA LEU A 38 1.38 -21.46 11.88
C LEU A 38 0.22 -20.47 12.07
N ALA A 39 -0.27 -20.33 13.30
CA ALA A 39 -1.33 -19.36 13.62
C ALA A 39 -0.85 -17.90 13.42
N GLN A 40 0.41 -17.60 13.74
CA GLN A 40 1.00 -16.30 13.47
C GLN A 40 1.17 -16.04 11.97
N ALA A 41 1.70 -17.01 11.22
CA ALA A 41 1.92 -16.89 9.78
C ALA A 41 0.59 -16.66 9.04
N TRP A 42 -0.48 -17.33 9.46
CA TRP A 42 -1.82 -17.11 8.91
C TRP A 42 -2.32 -15.67 9.12
N ARG A 43 -2.17 -15.15 10.35
CA ARG A 43 -2.53 -13.76 10.67
C ARG A 43 -1.71 -12.77 9.86
N GLU A 44 -0.41 -13.03 9.68
CA GLU A 44 0.47 -12.18 8.89
C GLU A 44 0.08 -12.15 7.41
N MET A 45 -0.18 -13.31 6.80
CA MET A 45 -0.61 -13.39 5.41
C MET A 45 -1.95 -12.66 5.19
N LYS A 46 -2.89 -12.78 6.14
CA LYS A 46 -4.14 -12.00 6.13
C LYS A 46 -3.92 -10.49 6.24
N ARG A 47 -3.01 -10.05 7.11
CA ARG A 47 -2.67 -8.62 7.23
C ARG A 47 -2.06 -8.08 5.93
N ARG A 48 -1.09 -8.78 5.35
CA ARG A 48 -0.48 -8.41 4.05
C ARG A 48 -1.48 -8.42 2.91
N ALA A 49 -2.42 -9.35 2.96
CA ALA A 49 -3.52 -9.43 2.02
C ALA A 49 -4.41 -8.19 2.08
N ALA A 50 -4.86 -7.82 3.28
CA ALA A 50 -5.65 -6.63 3.52
C ALA A 50 -4.90 -5.34 3.16
N ALA A 51 -3.61 -5.24 3.52
CA ALA A 51 -2.78 -4.09 3.17
C ALA A 51 -2.63 -3.91 1.66
N ARG A 52 -2.45 -5.01 0.91
CA ARG A 52 -2.42 -4.97 -0.56
C ARG A 52 -3.75 -4.51 -1.15
N ALA A 53 -4.87 -5.03 -0.63
CA ALA A 53 -6.20 -4.59 -1.08
C ALA A 53 -6.43 -3.10 -0.78
N ALA A 54 -6.01 -2.62 0.40
CA ALA A 54 -6.10 -1.22 0.78
C ALA A 54 -5.19 -0.31 -0.05
N ALA A 55 -4.03 -0.79 -0.50
CA ALA A 55 -3.15 -0.05 -1.40
C ALA A 55 -3.68 0.03 -2.84
N ILE A 56 -4.40 -0.99 -3.30
CA ILE A 56 -5.03 -1.02 -4.63
C ILE A 56 -6.29 -0.14 -4.66
N ALA A 57 -7.05 -0.04 -3.57
CA ALA A 57 -8.28 0.76 -3.50
C ALA A 57 -8.13 2.23 -3.98
N PRO A 58 -7.11 3.01 -3.56
CA PRO A 58 -6.90 4.36 -4.07
C PRO A 58 -6.42 4.36 -5.53
N ALA A 59 -5.65 3.36 -5.97
CA ALA A 59 -5.26 3.23 -7.38
C ALA A 59 -6.44 2.87 -8.30
N ALA A 60 -7.42 2.11 -7.80
CA ALA A 60 -8.65 1.78 -8.53
C ALA A 60 -9.57 3.01 -8.71
N ASN A 61 -9.49 3.97 -7.79
CA ASN A 61 -10.20 5.25 -7.87
C ASN A 61 -9.34 6.38 -8.45
N ALA A 62 -8.09 6.09 -8.84
CA ALA A 62 -7.21 7.08 -9.43
C ALA A 62 -7.71 7.42 -10.84
N ARG A 63 -7.85 8.71 -11.11
CA ARG A 63 -8.24 9.20 -12.43
C ARG A 63 -7.11 8.90 -13.43
N PRO A 64 -7.40 8.45 -14.66
CA PRO A 64 -6.37 8.20 -15.65
C PRO A 64 -5.52 9.44 -15.89
N VAL A 65 -4.21 9.26 -16.00
CA VAL A 65 -3.24 10.36 -16.18
C VAL A 65 -3.55 11.17 -17.44
N GLU A 66 -4.08 10.52 -18.46
CA GLU A 66 -4.50 11.13 -19.73
C GLU A 66 -5.68 12.07 -19.54
N VAL A 67 -6.63 11.72 -18.66
CA VAL A 67 -7.78 12.56 -18.33
C VAL A 67 -7.35 13.78 -17.53
N VAL A 68 -6.47 13.60 -16.54
CA VAL A 68 -5.91 14.71 -15.75
C VAL A 68 -5.08 15.64 -16.63
N ARG A 69 -4.24 15.08 -17.53
CA ARG A 69 -3.43 15.87 -18.46
C ARG A 69 -4.30 16.65 -19.45
N ALA A 70 -5.37 16.04 -19.98
CA ALA A 70 -6.31 16.72 -20.87
C ALA A 70 -7.05 17.86 -20.16
N GLU A 71 -7.42 17.69 -18.88
CA GLU A 71 -8.03 18.76 -18.08
C GLU A 71 -7.05 19.90 -17.79
N ILE A 72 -5.79 19.60 -17.44
CA ILE A 72 -4.75 20.62 -17.25
C ILE A 72 -4.51 21.37 -18.56
N TRP A 73 -4.40 20.67 -19.69
CA TRP A 73 -4.23 21.32 -20.99
C TRP A 73 -5.43 22.19 -21.37
N ALA A 74 -6.65 21.68 -21.15
CA ALA A 74 -7.88 22.44 -21.38
C ALA A 74 -8.00 23.67 -20.45
N PHE A 75 -7.35 23.63 -19.29
CA PHE A 75 -7.24 24.73 -18.35
C PHE A 75 -6.20 25.77 -18.79
N GLU A 76 -5.01 25.33 -19.19
CA GLU A 76 -3.93 26.19 -19.68
C GLU A 76 -4.26 26.88 -21.02
N CYS A 77 -5.08 26.25 -21.87
CA CYS A 77 -5.50 26.83 -23.16
C CYS A 77 -6.71 27.76 -23.09
N LYS A 78 -7.32 27.99 -21.91
CA LYS A 78 -8.45 28.91 -21.76
C LYS A 78 -7.97 30.25 -21.20
N ASP A 79 -7.71 31.21 -22.09
CA ASP A 79 -7.53 32.65 -21.82
C ASP A 79 -8.77 33.34 -21.18
N SER A 80 -9.79 32.60 -20.74
CA SER A 80 -11.10 33.13 -20.36
C SER A 80 -11.57 32.74 -18.96
N ILE A 81 -10.74 32.13 -18.12
CA ILE A 81 -11.15 31.76 -16.76
C ILE A 81 -11.17 33.01 -15.87
N ARG A 82 -12.35 33.40 -15.39
CA ARG A 82 -12.50 34.51 -14.45
C ARG A 82 -12.01 34.07 -13.06
N GLY A 83 -11.41 34.99 -12.31
CA GLY A 83 -10.65 34.69 -11.08
C GLY A 83 -11.35 33.87 -9.99
N ALA A 84 -12.69 33.83 -9.96
CA ALA A 84 -13.45 32.99 -9.04
C ALA A 84 -13.46 31.51 -9.44
N ASP A 85 -13.53 31.23 -10.75
CA ASP A 85 -13.48 29.87 -11.31
C ASP A 85 -12.06 29.29 -11.22
N TRP A 86 -11.04 30.17 -11.33
CA TRP A 86 -9.65 29.82 -11.06
C TRP A 86 -9.51 29.22 -9.66
N LEU A 87 -9.93 29.93 -8.62
CA LEU A 87 -9.77 29.51 -7.22
C LEU A 87 -10.43 28.15 -6.92
N CYS A 88 -11.63 27.90 -7.46
CA CYS A 88 -12.34 26.63 -7.27
C CYS A 88 -11.57 25.46 -7.89
N CYS A 89 -11.08 25.65 -9.11
CA CYS A 89 -10.31 24.63 -9.83
C CYS A 89 -8.92 24.41 -9.20
N THR A 90 -8.20 25.46 -8.78
CA THR A 90 -6.89 25.31 -8.13
C THR A 90 -7.03 24.59 -6.79
N ASN A 91 -8.02 24.95 -5.98
CA ASN A 91 -8.26 24.29 -4.69
C ASN A 91 -8.58 22.80 -4.86
N ARG A 92 -9.29 22.44 -5.94
CA ARG A 92 -9.62 21.05 -6.24
C ARG A 92 -8.42 20.26 -6.74
N VAL A 93 -7.61 20.82 -7.64
CA VAL A 93 -6.39 20.16 -8.12
C VAL A 93 -5.36 20.02 -6.98
N MET A 94 -5.17 21.08 -6.17
CA MET A 94 -4.26 21.06 -5.02
C MET A 94 -4.72 20.11 -3.89
N ALA A 95 -6.03 19.83 -3.79
CA ALA A 95 -6.56 18.83 -2.85
C ALA A 95 -6.33 17.38 -3.33
N GLU A 96 -6.18 17.16 -4.64
CA GLU A 96 -5.90 15.85 -5.24
C GLU A 96 -4.40 15.52 -5.30
N VAL A 97 -3.52 16.52 -5.13
CA VAL A 97 -2.07 16.32 -5.00
C VAL A 97 -1.74 15.93 -3.56
N PRO A 98 -1.16 14.75 -3.29
CA PRO A 98 -0.69 14.41 -1.95
C PRO A 98 0.41 15.40 -1.54
N LEU A 99 0.20 16.08 -0.41
CA LEU A 99 1.23 16.91 0.23
C LEU A 99 2.47 16.04 0.43
N SER A 100 3.57 16.42 -0.22
CA SER A 100 4.88 15.81 0.02
C SER A 100 5.17 15.90 1.52
N PRO A 101 5.50 14.79 2.21
CA PRO A 101 5.74 14.80 3.65
C PRO A 101 6.90 15.71 4.08
N ASP A 102 7.74 16.14 3.13
CA ASP A 102 8.94 16.94 3.37
C ASP A 102 8.81 18.43 3.00
N GLY A 103 7.63 18.90 2.58
CA GLY A 103 7.38 20.34 2.32
C GLY A 103 8.19 20.95 1.16
N LEU A 104 8.92 20.15 0.39
CA LEU A 104 9.65 20.61 -0.78
C LEU A 104 8.75 20.55 -2.02
N ILE A 105 8.52 21.72 -2.61
CA ILE A 105 7.86 21.89 -3.91
C ILE A 105 8.57 21.00 -4.93
N PRO A 106 7.88 20.11 -5.67
CA PRO A 106 8.52 19.34 -6.72
C PRO A 106 9.02 20.32 -7.79
N GLN A 107 10.33 20.30 -8.05
CA GLN A 107 10.87 20.99 -9.21
C GLN A 107 10.31 20.32 -10.47
N LEU A 108 9.56 21.09 -11.25
CA LEU A 108 9.22 20.74 -12.62
C LEU A 108 10.50 20.81 -13.48
N PRO A 109 10.67 19.93 -14.48
CA PRO A 109 11.84 19.94 -15.36
C PRO A 109 11.97 21.23 -16.17
#